data_AF-A0A6I3SC64-F1
#
_entry.id   AF-A0A6I3SC64-F1
#
_cell.length_a   1.000
_cell.length_b   1.000
_cell.length_c   1.000
_cell.angle_alpha   90.00
_cell.angle_beta   90.00
_cell.angle_gamma   90.00
#
_symmetry.space_group_name_H-M   'P 1'
#
loop_
_entity.id
_entity.type
_entity.pdbx_description
1 polymer ?
#
loop_
_entity_poly.entity_id
_entity_poly.type
_entity_poly.pdbx_seq_one_letter_code
_entity_poly.pdbx_strand_id
1 'polypeptide(L)'
;MSTSIRKLTDEEAGRLFQLYGDAEREILNELNRGLLKGNEVRYLQTMLQNVQSILEDLSTGSNEWCQDAIPWVYTDGVKTAETQLAGAGIAVSGGFGAIHQQAAQVLAESAYNRLKDVVQFIGRRVQDVYREVAMEAVRGTVIGYKTWQQASRRILDDLAERGVTGFKDSKGKHWNMRTYAEMVARTTTMEAHLQGTANRLLEYEQDLVKVTTHVNPCKWCEPWQGKILSLTGRSEGYPTIAEAKAKKLFHPNCRHAFGLYVPELA
;
A
#
# COMPACT_ATOMS: atom_id res chain seq x y z
N MET A 1 10.83 -11.08 18.54
CA MET A 1 10.69 -10.97 17.06
C MET A 1 9.59 -10.01 16.61
N SER A 2 8.37 -10.01 17.19
CA SER A 2 7.26 -9.20 16.66
C SER A 2 7.44 -7.66 16.73
N THR A 3 8.30 -7.14 17.62
CA THR A 3 8.48 -5.68 17.78
C THR A 3 9.38 -5.06 16.71
N SER A 4 10.39 -5.77 16.23
CA SER A 4 11.38 -5.25 15.26
C SER A 4 10.76 -5.05 13.87
N ILE A 5 10.02 -6.06 13.39
CA ILE A 5 9.37 -6.05 12.08
C ILE A 5 8.30 -4.95 12.03
N ARG A 6 7.50 -4.81 13.09
CA ARG A 6 6.48 -3.76 13.15
C ARG A 6 7.08 -2.37 12.97
N LYS A 7 8.18 -2.08 13.69
CA LYS A 7 8.87 -0.80 13.58
C LYS A 7 9.32 -0.55 12.15
N LEU A 8 9.97 -1.53 11.52
CA LEU A 8 10.40 -1.46 10.12
C LEU A 8 9.22 -1.19 9.16
N THR A 9 8.14 -1.97 9.26
CA THR A 9 6.96 -1.80 8.40
C THR A 9 6.23 -0.48 8.64
N ASP A 10 6.22 0.00 9.89
CA ASP A 10 5.57 1.27 10.27
C ASP A 10 6.40 2.47 9.78
N GLU A 11 7.73 2.38 9.82
CA GLU A 11 8.64 3.39 9.28
C GLU A 11 8.49 3.53 7.76
N GLU A 12 8.50 2.41 7.03
CA GLU A 12 8.32 2.43 5.57
C GLU A 12 6.92 2.87 5.16
N ALA A 13 5.88 2.46 5.90
CA ALA A 13 4.54 3.00 5.70
C ALA A 13 4.46 4.51 5.97
N GLY A 14 5.20 4.99 6.98
CA GLY A 14 5.31 6.42 7.29
C GLY A 14 5.91 7.23 6.15
N ARG A 15 6.97 6.72 5.48
CA ARG A 15 7.59 7.38 4.32
C ARG A 15 6.58 7.56 3.18
N LEU A 16 5.87 6.50 2.79
CA LEU A 16 4.89 6.59 1.71
C LEU A 16 3.68 7.44 2.09
N PHE A 17 3.25 7.40 3.35
CA PHE A 17 2.19 8.26 3.87
C PHE A 17 2.54 9.74 3.76
N GLN A 18 3.78 10.14 4.06
CA GLN A 18 4.22 11.53 3.92
C GLN A 18 4.25 11.94 2.45
N LEU A 19 4.84 11.12 1.58
CA LEU A 19 4.89 11.38 0.14
C LEU A 19 3.50 11.65 -0.45
N TYR A 20 2.52 10.80 -0.14
CA TYR A 20 1.14 10.98 -0.61
C TYR A 20 0.42 12.15 0.08
N GLY A 21 0.76 12.45 1.32
CA GLY A 21 0.21 13.59 2.06
C GLY A 21 0.67 14.94 1.53
N ASP A 22 1.94 15.05 1.13
CA ASP A 22 2.48 16.27 0.52
C ASP A 22 1.92 16.46 -0.89
N ALA A 23 1.86 15.40 -1.71
CA ALA A 23 1.22 15.44 -3.01
C ALA A 23 -0.27 15.84 -2.92
N GLU A 24 -1.03 15.30 -1.95
CA GLU A 24 -2.43 15.69 -1.73
C GLU A 24 -2.57 17.19 -1.44
N ARG A 25 -1.68 17.74 -0.60
CA ARG A 25 -1.67 19.17 -0.25
C ARG A 25 -1.33 20.05 -1.46
N GLU A 26 -0.35 19.65 -2.26
CA GLU A 26 0.03 20.40 -3.45
C GLU A 26 -1.06 20.40 -4.52
N ILE A 27 -1.69 19.25 -4.77
CA ILE A 27 -2.82 19.15 -5.72
C ILE A 27 -4.00 20.02 -5.24
N LEU A 28 -4.32 20.02 -3.93
CA LEU A 28 -5.33 20.92 -3.36
C LEU A 28 -5.02 22.39 -3.65
N ASN A 29 -3.77 22.80 -3.48
CA ASN A 29 -3.36 24.18 -3.69
C ASN A 29 -3.50 24.59 -5.16
N GLU A 30 -3.11 23.73 -6.09
CA GLU A 30 -3.25 23.98 -7.52
C GLU A 30 -4.72 24.04 -7.94
N LEU A 31 -5.55 23.09 -7.47
CA LEU A 31 -6.99 23.11 -7.70
C LEU A 31 -7.63 24.40 -7.19
N ASN A 32 -7.32 24.82 -5.96
CA ASN A 32 -7.82 26.08 -5.40
C ASN A 32 -7.42 27.29 -6.27
N ARG A 33 -6.15 27.39 -6.68
CA ARG A 33 -5.66 28.49 -7.52
C ARG A 33 -6.36 28.53 -8.87
N GLY A 34 -6.49 27.39 -9.55
CA GLY A 34 -7.16 27.30 -10.84
C GLY A 34 -8.65 27.61 -10.77
N LEU A 35 -9.34 27.05 -9.77
CA LEU A 35 -10.80 27.21 -9.61
C LEU A 35 -11.22 28.63 -9.23
N LEU A 36 -10.38 29.39 -8.52
CA LEU A 36 -10.61 30.82 -8.22
C LEU A 36 -10.54 31.71 -9.47
N LYS A 37 -9.85 31.26 -10.52
CA LYS A 37 -9.69 31.95 -11.82
C LYS A 37 -10.34 31.15 -12.95
N GLY A 38 -11.42 30.41 -12.65
CA GLY A 38 -12.04 29.45 -13.56
C GLY A 38 -12.60 30.01 -14.88
N ASN A 39 -12.77 31.34 -14.99
CA ASN A 39 -13.12 32.00 -16.25
C ASN A 39 -11.93 32.17 -17.22
N GLU A 40 -10.70 32.03 -16.74
CA GLU A 40 -9.49 32.20 -17.53
C GLU A 40 -8.88 30.84 -17.85
N VAL A 41 -9.16 30.32 -19.06
CA VAL A 41 -8.73 28.98 -19.52
C VAL A 41 -7.22 28.74 -19.31
N ARG A 42 -6.40 29.77 -19.47
CA ARG A 42 -4.95 29.70 -19.23
C ARG A 42 -4.61 29.26 -17.81
N TYR A 43 -5.32 29.76 -16.79
CA TYR A 43 -5.08 29.35 -15.40
C TYR A 43 -5.52 27.91 -15.15
N LEU A 44 -6.63 27.47 -15.75
CA LEU A 44 -7.08 26.07 -15.69
C LEU A 44 -6.09 25.12 -16.38
N GLN A 45 -5.47 25.54 -17.50
CA GLN A 45 -4.43 24.77 -18.18
C GLN A 45 -3.16 24.67 -17.34
N THR A 46 -2.70 25.77 -16.74
CA THR A 46 -1.55 25.77 -15.83
C THR A 46 -1.81 24.88 -14.62
N MET A 47 -2.99 24.95 -14.01
CA MET A 47 -3.40 24.04 -12.93
C MET A 47 -3.30 22.57 -13.36
N LEU A 48 -3.85 22.22 -14.53
CA LEU A 48 -3.82 20.84 -15.03
C LEU A 48 -2.37 20.36 -15.26
N GLN A 49 -1.51 21.19 -15.84
CA GLN A 49 -0.10 20.88 -16.07
C GLN A 49 0.67 20.68 -14.75
N ASN A 50 0.47 21.57 -13.78
CA ASN A 50 1.12 21.45 -12.47
C ASN A 50 0.69 20.19 -11.74
N VAL A 51 -0.61 19.86 -11.76
CA VAL A 51 -1.10 18.61 -11.15
C VAL A 51 -0.56 17.38 -11.87
N GLN A 52 -0.41 17.41 -13.20
CA GLN A 52 0.23 16.31 -13.94
C GLN A 52 1.68 16.09 -13.51
N SER A 53 2.46 17.18 -13.35
CA SER A 53 3.83 17.10 -12.83
C SER A 53 3.86 16.46 -11.44
N ILE A 54 2.98 16.89 -10.52
CA ILE A 54 2.90 16.32 -9.16
C ILE A 54 2.58 14.82 -9.21
N LEU A 55 1.69 14.39 -10.11
CA LEU A 55 1.33 12.98 -10.27
C LEU A 55 2.46 12.15 -10.89
N GLU A 56 3.27 12.73 -11.78
CA GLU A 56 4.47 12.10 -12.35
C GLU A 56 5.55 11.89 -11.28
N ASP A 57 5.82 12.92 -10.47
CA ASP A 57 6.74 12.86 -9.34
C ASP A 57 6.27 11.82 -8.31
N LEU A 58 4.96 11.81 -8.00
CA LEU A 58 4.36 10.82 -7.11
C LEU A 58 4.49 9.39 -7.65
N SER A 59 4.31 9.20 -8.96
CA SER A 59 4.50 7.89 -9.60
C SER A 59 5.96 7.44 -9.52
N THR A 60 6.90 8.36 -9.74
CA THR A 60 8.35 8.08 -9.67
C THR A 60 8.75 7.71 -8.24
N GLY A 61 8.39 8.53 -7.25
CA GLY A 61 8.67 8.24 -5.84
C GLY A 61 7.96 6.98 -5.33
N SER A 62 6.77 6.66 -5.84
CA SER A 62 6.08 5.39 -5.53
C SER A 62 6.85 4.19 -6.09
N ASN A 63 7.41 4.29 -7.29
CA ASN A 63 8.22 3.23 -7.87
C ASN A 63 9.52 3.04 -7.09
N GLU A 64 10.27 4.12 -6.83
CA GLU A 64 11.50 4.10 -6.04
C GLU A 64 11.27 3.46 -4.67
N TRP A 65 10.22 3.89 -3.95
CA TRP A 65 9.86 3.28 -2.68
C TRP A 65 9.59 1.78 -2.81
N CYS A 66 8.88 1.33 -3.85
CA CYS A 66 8.61 -0.10 -4.05
C CYS A 66 9.89 -0.89 -4.35
N GLN A 67 10.79 -0.35 -5.17
CA GLN A 67 12.06 -1.01 -5.53
C GLN A 67 13.05 -1.05 -4.36
N ASP A 68 12.92 -0.15 -3.38
CA ASP A 68 13.80 -0.11 -2.22
C ASP A 68 13.21 -0.88 -1.02
N ALA A 69 12.02 -0.49 -0.58
CA ALA A 69 11.44 -0.95 0.68
C ALA A 69 11.03 -2.43 0.62
N ILE A 70 10.45 -2.87 -0.50
CA ILE A 70 9.96 -4.25 -0.61
C ILE A 70 11.11 -5.27 -0.60
N PRO A 71 12.17 -5.14 -1.43
CA PRO A 71 13.32 -6.03 -1.35
C PRO A 71 14.05 -5.98 0.00
N TRP A 72 14.14 -4.79 0.61
CA TRP A 72 14.74 -4.65 1.93
C TRP A 72 13.97 -5.43 3.00
N VAL A 73 12.66 -5.22 3.10
CA VAL A 73 11.80 -5.89 4.10
C VAL A 73 11.71 -7.39 3.82
N TYR A 74 11.69 -7.80 2.55
CA TYR A 74 11.80 -9.21 2.18
C TYR A 74 13.10 -9.85 2.70
N THR A 75 14.22 -9.15 2.51
CA THR A 75 15.54 -9.60 2.99
C THR A 75 15.59 -9.67 4.52
N ASP A 76 14.92 -8.75 5.22
CA ASP A 76 14.76 -8.82 6.68
C ASP A 76 13.96 -10.07 7.10
N GLY A 77 12.93 -10.44 6.34
CA GLY A 77 12.19 -11.68 6.52
C GLY A 77 13.04 -12.93 6.37
N VAL A 78 13.96 -12.95 5.39
CA VAL A 78 14.95 -14.01 5.21
C VAL A 78 15.88 -14.09 6.43
N LYS A 79 16.47 -12.98 6.86
CA LYS A 79 17.37 -12.93 8.03
C LYS A 79 16.69 -13.37 9.33
N THR A 80 15.41 -13.01 9.49
CA THR A 80 14.58 -13.46 10.61
C THR A 80 14.46 -14.99 10.62
N ALA A 81 14.21 -15.61 9.45
CA ALA A 81 14.17 -17.07 9.33
C ALA A 81 15.55 -17.70 9.61
N GLU A 82 16.64 -17.15 9.08
CA GLU A 82 18.00 -17.63 9.35
C GLU A 82 18.32 -17.63 10.85
N THR A 83 17.94 -16.57 11.57
CA THR A 83 18.12 -16.46 13.03
C THR A 83 17.32 -17.54 13.77
N GLN A 84 16.09 -17.83 13.33
CA GLN A 84 15.26 -18.88 13.92
C GLN A 84 15.84 -20.28 13.66
N LEU A 85 16.28 -20.55 12.43
CA LEU A 85 16.92 -21.80 12.05
C LEU A 85 18.20 -22.05 12.85
N ALA A 86 19.06 -21.05 12.96
CA ALA A 86 20.28 -21.13 13.77
C ALA A 86 19.95 -21.35 15.26
N GLY A 87 18.92 -20.69 15.79
CA GLY A 87 18.42 -20.91 17.15
C GLY A 87 17.88 -22.32 17.39
N ALA A 88 17.41 -22.99 16.33
CA ALA A 88 16.99 -24.39 16.36
C ALA A 88 18.15 -25.39 16.11
N GLY A 89 19.40 -24.91 16.00
CA GLY A 89 20.57 -25.76 15.73
C GLY A 89 20.71 -26.17 14.26
N ILE A 90 19.92 -25.61 13.35
CA ILE A 90 20.01 -25.88 11.91
C ILE A 90 21.09 -24.97 11.32
N ALA A 91 22.16 -25.58 10.80
CA ALA A 91 23.24 -24.84 10.16
C ALA A 91 22.75 -24.18 8.87
N VAL A 92 22.72 -22.86 8.85
CA VAL A 92 22.32 -22.06 7.69
C VAL A 92 23.53 -21.86 6.79
N SER A 93 23.48 -22.40 5.57
CA SER A 93 24.44 -22.17 4.50
C SER A 93 23.69 -21.82 3.20
N GLY A 94 23.76 -20.57 2.77
CA GLY A 94 23.08 -20.13 1.55
C GLY A 94 23.09 -18.62 1.38
N GLY A 95 23.30 -18.16 0.16
CA GLY A 95 23.26 -16.74 -0.20
C GLY A 95 21.84 -16.27 -0.58
N PHE A 96 21.69 -14.96 -0.78
CA PHE A 96 20.50 -14.40 -1.41
C PHE A 96 20.51 -14.73 -2.92
N GLY A 97 19.98 -15.90 -3.26
CA GLY A 97 19.95 -16.41 -4.63
C GLY A 97 18.95 -15.69 -5.54
N ALA A 98 19.01 -16.02 -6.83
CA ALA A 98 18.16 -15.43 -7.86
C ALA A 98 16.65 -15.51 -7.49
N ILE A 99 16.19 -16.65 -6.97
CA ILE A 99 14.78 -16.90 -6.59
C ILE A 99 14.26 -15.84 -5.63
N HIS A 100 15.07 -15.45 -4.63
CA HIS A 100 14.70 -14.41 -3.68
C HIS A 100 14.60 -13.03 -4.35
N GLN A 101 15.51 -12.71 -5.27
CA GLN A 101 15.46 -11.46 -6.05
C GLN A 101 14.18 -11.40 -6.89
N GLN A 102 13.84 -12.48 -7.59
CA GLN A 102 12.62 -12.52 -8.41
C GLN A 102 11.35 -12.42 -7.56
N ALA A 103 11.29 -13.12 -6.42
CA ALA A 103 10.14 -13.03 -5.52
C ALA A 103 9.96 -11.61 -4.96
N ALA A 104 11.04 -10.96 -4.53
CA ALA A 104 11.01 -9.58 -4.08
C ALA A 104 10.57 -8.61 -5.19
N GLN A 105 11.07 -8.81 -6.42
CA GLN A 105 10.72 -7.98 -7.57
C GLN A 105 9.23 -8.08 -7.93
N VAL A 106 8.66 -9.29 -7.95
CA VAL A 106 7.24 -9.49 -8.23
C VAL A 106 6.36 -8.79 -7.17
N LEU A 107 6.78 -8.83 -5.90
CA LEU A 107 6.08 -8.12 -4.83
C LEU A 107 6.19 -6.59 -4.99
N ALA A 108 7.37 -6.08 -5.36
CA ALA A 108 7.59 -4.66 -5.61
C ALA A 108 6.72 -4.16 -6.78
N GLU A 109 6.67 -4.90 -7.89
CA GLU A 109 5.83 -4.57 -9.05
C GLU A 109 4.34 -4.62 -8.71
N SER A 110 3.90 -5.62 -7.97
CA SER A 110 2.52 -5.73 -7.49
C SER A 110 2.13 -4.55 -6.59
N ALA A 111 3.02 -4.14 -5.68
CA ALA A 111 2.83 -2.97 -4.84
C ALA A 111 2.75 -1.68 -5.67
N TYR A 112 3.67 -1.50 -6.61
CA TYR A 112 3.71 -0.32 -7.48
C TYR A 112 2.45 -0.22 -8.35
N ASN A 113 1.98 -1.32 -8.92
CA ASN A 113 0.75 -1.32 -9.72
C ASN A 113 -0.47 -0.84 -8.91
N ARG A 114 -0.60 -1.25 -7.63
CA ARG A 114 -1.67 -0.76 -6.74
C ARG A 114 -1.60 0.74 -6.48
N LEU A 115 -0.40 1.30 -6.41
CA LEU A 115 -0.16 2.75 -6.22
C LEU A 115 -0.41 3.52 -7.52
N LYS A 116 0.05 2.98 -8.65
CA LYS A 116 -0.16 3.54 -9.99
C LYS A 116 -1.64 3.68 -10.32
N ASP A 117 -2.48 2.72 -9.93
CA ASP A 117 -3.94 2.81 -10.10
C ASP A 117 -4.54 4.05 -9.42
N VAL A 118 -4.02 4.42 -8.24
CA VAL A 118 -4.45 5.62 -7.50
C VAL A 118 -4.03 6.88 -8.23
N VAL A 119 -2.76 6.97 -8.65
CA VAL A 119 -2.22 8.10 -9.42
C VAL A 119 -3.05 8.33 -10.68
N GLN A 120 -3.35 7.27 -11.44
CA GLN A 120 -4.18 7.35 -12.64
C GLN A 120 -5.62 7.78 -12.35
N PHE A 121 -6.20 7.29 -11.26
CA PHE A 121 -7.55 7.70 -10.84
C PHE A 121 -7.60 9.20 -10.55
N ILE A 122 -6.64 9.72 -9.77
CA ILE A 122 -6.58 11.14 -9.42
C ILE A 122 -6.38 11.99 -10.68
N GLY A 123 -5.48 11.58 -11.59
CA GLY A 123 -5.26 12.26 -12.85
C GLY A 123 -6.53 12.39 -13.69
N ARG A 124 -7.33 11.31 -13.81
CA ARG A 124 -8.63 11.35 -14.49
C ARG A 124 -9.61 12.30 -13.81
N ARG A 125 -9.71 12.25 -12.47
CA ARG A 125 -10.61 13.12 -11.71
C ARG A 125 -10.28 14.60 -11.90
N VAL A 126 -9.00 14.96 -11.93
CA VAL A 126 -8.54 16.34 -12.15
C VAL A 126 -8.84 16.79 -13.59
N GLN A 127 -8.66 15.91 -14.58
CA GLN A 127 -9.07 16.19 -15.96
C GLN A 127 -10.58 16.43 -16.08
N ASP A 128 -11.40 15.70 -15.31
CA ASP A 128 -12.85 15.91 -15.28
C ASP A 128 -13.22 17.29 -14.70
N VAL A 129 -12.58 17.68 -13.59
CA VAL A 129 -12.73 19.02 -12.99
C VAL A 129 -12.37 20.11 -13.98
N TYR A 130 -11.23 19.98 -14.66
CA TYR A 130 -10.80 20.92 -15.70
C TYR A 130 -11.86 21.06 -16.80
N ARG A 131 -12.33 19.92 -17.35
CA ARG A 131 -13.31 19.91 -18.44
C ARG A 131 -14.63 20.56 -18.02
N GLU A 132 -15.10 20.25 -16.82
CA GLU A 132 -16.36 20.78 -16.30
C GLU A 132 -16.32 22.31 -16.20
N VAL A 133 -15.30 22.85 -15.51
CA VAL A 133 -15.21 24.30 -15.26
C VAL A 133 -14.91 25.07 -16.54
N ALA A 134 -14.05 24.53 -17.41
CA ALA A 134 -13.76 25.15 -18.70
C ALA A 134 -15.02 25.24 -19.59
N MET A 135 -15.85 24.19 -19.62
CA MET A 135 -17.11 24.21 -20.38
C MET A 135 -18.10 25.23 -19.81
N GLU A 136 -18.21 25.33 -18.49
CA GLU A 136 -19.07 26.32 -17.82
C GLU A 136 -18.58 27.76 -18.02
N ALA A 137 -17.27 28.00 -18.10
CA ALA A 137 -16.71 29.30 -18.43
C ALA A 137 -17.07 29.75 -19.86
N VAL A 138 -17.00 28.83 -20.82
CA VAL A 138 -17.41 29.09 -22.22
C VAL A 138 -18.92 29.39 -22.30
N ARG A 139 -19.76 28.60 -21.61
CA ARG A 139 -21.23 28.79 -21.59
C ARG A 139 -21.66 30.05 -20.84
N GLY A 140 -21.04 30.35 -19.71
CA GLY A 140 -21.34 31.51 -18.86
C GLY A 140 -21.08 32.84 -19.58
N THR A 141 -20.19 32.85 -20.56
CA THR A 141 -19.97 34.01 -21.46
C THR A 141 -21.23 34.32 -22.30
N VAL A 142 -22.10 33.33 -22.53
CA VAL A 142 -23.32 33.45 -23.34
C VAL A 142 -24.56 33.79 -22.48
N ILE A 143 -24.60 33.38 -21.20
CA ILE A 143 -25.82 33.45 -20.33
C ILE A 143 -25.61 34.26 -19.03
N GLY A 144 -24.41 34.80 -18.78
CA GLY A 144 -24.11 35.68 -17.64
C GLY A 144 -23.18 35.04 -16.59
N TYR A 145 -22.38 35.89 -15.95
CA TYR A 145 -21.16 35.62 -15.17
C TYR A 145 -21.21 34.59 -14.01
N LYS A 146 -22.36 34.01 -13.63
CA LYS A 146 -22.51 33.26 -12.37
C LYS A 146 -22.28 31.74 -12.46
N THR A 147 -22.19 31.13 -13.65
CA THR A 147 -22.23 29.64 -13.79
C THR A 147 -20.94 28.95 -13.39
N TRP A 148 -19.77 29.42 -13.87
CA TRP A 148 -18.48 28.80 -13.53
C TRP A 148 -18.13 28.95 -12.04
N GLN A 149 -18.53 30.05 -11.41
CA GLN A 149 -18.31 30.28 -9.97
C GLN A 149 -19.07 29.27 -9.12
N GLN A 150 -20.29 28.92 -9.54
CA GLN A 150 -21.09 27.87 -8.89
C GLN A 150 -20.46 26.49 -9.10
N ALA A 151 -19.97 26.18 -10.31
CA ALA A 151 -19.24 24.94 -10.59
C ALA A 151 -17.96 24.83 -9.74
N SER A 152 -17.11 25.86 -9.74
CA SER A 152 -15.92 25.94 -8.90
C SER A 152 -16.25 25.76 -7.42
N ARG A 153 -17.26 26.46 -6.90
CA ARG A 153 -17.66 26.36 -5.49
C ARG A 153 -18.13 24.96 -5.13
N ARG A 154 -18.99 24.35 -5.96
CA ARG A 154 -19.46 22.97 -5.76
C ARG A 154 -18.30 21.97 -5.73
N ILE A 155 -17.31 22.14 -6.61
CA ILE A 155 -16.11 21.29 -6.65
C ILE A 155 -15.27 21.51 -5.40
N LEU A 156 -15.05 22.76 -4.98
CA LEU A 156 -14.33 23.06 -3.74
C LEU A 156 -15.02 22.49 -2.49
N ASP A 157 -16.36 22.55 -2.44
CA ASP A 157 -17.15 21.97 -1.35
C ASP A 157 -17.03 20.42 -1.33
N ASP A 158 -17.07 19.76 -2.50
CA ASP A 158 -16.84 18.30 -2.62
C ASP A 158 -15.41 17.92 -2.19
N LEU A 159 -14.41 18.72 -2.57
CA LEU A 159 -13.01 18.54 -2.15
C LEU A 159 -12.81 18.78 -0.64
N ALA A 160 -13.55 19.72 -0.04
CA ALA A 160 -13.50 19.99 1.39
C ALA A 160 -14.19 18.89 2.22
N GLU A 161 -15.30 18.33 1.71
CA GLU A 161 -16.03 17.25 2.39
C GLU A 161 -15.32 15.90 2.25
N ARG A 162 -14.67 15.63 1.10
CA ARG A 162 -14.18 14.29 0.73
C ARG A 162 -12.68 14.20 0.44
N GLY A 163 -11.96 15.32 0.49
CA GLY A 163 -10.56 15.44 0.04
C GLY A 163 -10.44 15.50 -1.49
N VAL A 164 -9.22 15.65 -2.01
CA VAL A 164 -8.93 15.58 -3.47
C VAL A 164 -9.23 14.22 -4.07
N THR A 165 -9.34 13.22 -3.21
CA THR A 165 -9.01 11.85 -3.56
C THR A 165 -10.01 10.85 -3.03
N GLY A 166 -11.24 11.27 -2.73
CA GLY A 166 -12.35 10.38 -2.38
C GLY A 166 -12.62 9.37 -3.51
N PHE A 167 -11.87 8.27 -3.56
CA PHE A 167 -12.01 7.23 -4.57
C PHE A 167 -12.54 5.94 -3.95
N LYS A 168 -13.21 5.16 -4.79
CA LYS A 168 -13.74 3.86 -4.41
C LYS A 168 -12.77 2.79 -4.87
N ASP A 169 -12.29 1.94 -3.97
CA ASP A 169 -11.52 0.77 -4.38
C ASP A 169 -12.41 -0.26 -5.11
N SER A 170 -11.80 -1.29 -5.67
CA SER A 170 -12.52 -2.38 -6.37
C SER A 170 -13.53 -3.13 -5.49
N LYS A 171 -13.44 -2.99 -4.16
CA LYS A 171 -14.35 -3.59 -3.18
C LYS A 171 -15.41 -2.63 -2.68
N GLY A 172 -15.45 -1.43 -3.22
CA GLY A 172 -16.48 -0.46 -2.90
C GLY A 172 -16.18 0.43 -1.69
N LYS A 173 -14.96 0.39 -1.13
CA LYS A 173 -14.61 1.21 0.03
C LYS A 173 -14.11 2.58 -0.42
N HIS A 174 -14.55 3.62 0.28
CA HIS A 174 -14.06 4.99 0.09
C HIS A 174 -12.71 5.20 0.78
N TRP A 175 -11.79 5.83 0.06
CA TRP A 175 -10.44 6.14 0.51
C TRP A 175 -10.08 7.58 0.16
N ASN A 176 -9.14 8.15 0.91
CA ASN A 176 -8.29 9.22 0.40
C ASN A 176 -6.92 8.61 0.03
N MET A 177 -6.18 9.27 -0.85
CA MET A 177 -4.92 8.74 -1.41
C MET A 177 -3.89 8.42 -0.35
N ARG A 178 -3.76 9.26 0.68
CA ARG A 178 -2.81 9.10 1.78
C ARG A 178 -3.08 7.85 2.61
N THR A 179 -4.32 7.66 3.07
CA THR A 179 -4.71 6.49 3.88
C THR A 179 -4.68 5.20 3.08
N TYR A 180 -4.96 5.26 1.78
CA TYR A 180 -4.80 4.10 0.91
C TYR A 180 -3.33 3.73 0.71
N ALA A 181 -2.46 4.72 0.43
CA ALA A 181 -1.03 4.48 0.26
C ALA A 181 -0.41 3.88 1.53
N GLU A 182 -0.76 4.40 2.71
CA GLU A 182 -0.33 3.82 3.99
C GLU A 182 -0.79 2.37 4.14
N MET A 183 -2.06 2.09 3.81
CA MET A 183 -2.58 0.72 3.86
C MET A 183 -1.84 -0.21 2.90
N VAL A 184 -1.57 0.24 1.68
CA VAL A 184 -0.78 -0.52 0.70
C VAL A 184 0.59 -0.80 1.27
N ALA A 185 1.32 0.23 1.74
CA ALA A 185 2.67 0.09 2.27
C ALA A 185 2.73 -0.88 3.46
N ARG A 186 1.85 -0.73 4.46
CA ARG A 186 1.78 -1.65 5.61
C ARG A 186 1.52 -3.09 5.19
N THR A 187 0.63 -3.27 4.22
CA THR A 187 0.21 -4.60 3.78
C THR A 187 1.28 -5.28 2.94
N THR A 188 1.87 -4.57 1.98
CA THR A 188 2.87 -5.14 1.05
C THR A 188 4.22 -5.37 1.73
N THR A 189 4.63 -4.51 2.66
CA THR A 189 5.84 -4.74 3.46
C THR A 189 5.68 -5.96 4.38
N MET A 190 4.53 -6.10 5.06
CA MET A 190 4.26 -7.30 5.84
C MET A 190 4.22 -8.57 4.97
N GLU A 191 3.56 -8.51 3.80
CA GLU A 191 3.54 -9.60 2.84
C GLU A 191 4.95 -9.99 2.38
N ALA A 192 5.81 -9.00 2.10
CA ALA A 192 7.20 -9.21 1.71
C ALA A 192 8.03 -9.87 2.80
N HIS A 193 7.91 -9.41 4.04
CA HIS A 193 8.57 -10.04 5.18
C HIS A 193 8.13 -11.50 5.31
N LEU A 194 6.82 -11.77 5.31
CA LEU A 194 6.29 -13.12 5.46
C LEU A 194 6.72 -14.05 4.32
N GLN A 195 6.76 -13.54 3.09
CA GLN A 195 7.21 -14.32 1.94
C GLN A 195 8.71 -14.64 2.04
N GLY A 196 9.54 -13.67 2.44
CA GLY A 196 10.97 -13.88 2.67
C GLY A 196 11.23 -14.92 3.75
N THR A 197 10.52 -14.82 4.87
CA THR A 197 10.57 -15.82 5.96
C THR A 197 10.14 -17.19 5.46
N ALA A 198 8.97 -17.30 4.81
CA ALA A 198 8.46 -18.58 4.32
C ALA A 198 9.42 -19.26 3.33
N ASN A 199 9.91 -18.53 2.33
CA ASN A 199 10.81 -19.07 1.33
C ASN A 199 12.10 -19.61 1.99
N ARG A 200 12.69 -18.84 2.91
CA ARG A 200 13.90 -19.28 3.60
C ARG A 200 13.65 -20.48 4.52
N LEU A 201 12.51 -20.58 5.21
CA LEU A 201 12.21 -21.76 6.01
C LEU A 201 12.05 -23.02 5.14
N LEU A 202 11.40 -22.89 3.98
CA LEU A 202 11.19 -23.99 3.05
C LEU A 202 12.48 -24.50 2.41
N GLU A 203 13.47 -23.62 2.19
CA GLU A 203 14.82 -24.01 1.73
C GLU A 203 15.52 -24.99 2.69
N TYR A 204 15.16 -24.95 3.97
CA TYR A 204 15.68 -25.84 5.02
C TYR A 204 14.66 -26.90 5.43
N GLU A 205 13.71 -27.19 4.54
CA GLU A 205 12.67 -28.22 4.70
C GLU A 205 11.77 -28.01 5.93
N GLN A 206 11.74 -26.80 6.49
CA GLN A 206 10.88 -26.45 7.60
C GLN A 206 9.51 -26.01 7.10
N ASP A 207 8.49 -26.80 7.40
CA ASP A 207 7.11 -26.56 6.92
C ASP A 207 6.19 -25.96 7.99
N LEU A 208 6.53 -26.07 9.27
CA LEU A 208 5.68 -25.62 10.37
C LEU A 208 6.06 -24.23 10.87
N VAL A 209 5.05 -23.38 11.01
CA VAL A 209 5.21 -22.02 11.55
C VAL A 209 4.16 -21.72 12.60
N LYS A 210 4.51 -20.95 13.62
CA LYS A 210 3.59 -20.47 14.65
C LYS A 210 3.21 -19.02 14.41
N VAL A 211 1.91 -18.75 14.34
CA VAL A 211 1.36 -17.40 14.19
C VAL A 211 1.58 -16.60 15.47
N THR A 212 2.00 -15.33 15.34
CA THR A 212 2.23 -14.46 16.49
C THR A 212 0.94 -14.16 17.27
N THR A 213 1.09 -13.91 18.57
CA THR A 213 -0.02 -13.47 19.44
C THR A 213 0.08 -11.97 19.68
N HIS A 214 -1.07 -11.29 19.72
CA HIS A 214 -1.21 -9.84 19.87
C HIS A 214 -2.34 -9.54 20.85
N VAL A 215 -2.15 -8.51 21.68
CA VAL A 215 -3.23 -7.94 22.49
C VAL A 215 -4.30 -7.36 21.55
N ASN A 216 -5.57 -7.65 21.82
CA ASN A 216 -6.73 -7.22 21.03
C ASN A 216 -6.65 -7.61 19.53
N PRO A 217 -6.67 -8.92 19.20
CA PRO A 217 -6.84 -9.35 17.82
C PRO A 217 -8.08 -8.73 17.17
N CYS A 218 -8.06 -8.54 15.85
CA CYS A 218 -9.31 -8.44 15.12
C CYS A 218 -10.00 -9.81 15.04
N LYS A 219 -11.32 -9.80 14.80
CA LYS A 219 -12.15 -11.01 14.65
C LYS A 219 -11.68 -12.01 13.60
N TRP A 220 -10.91 -11.56 12.61
CA TRP A 220 -10.38 -12.42 11.54
C TRP A 220 -9.10 -13.12 11.94
N CYS A 221 -8.23 -12.46 12.70
CA CYS A 221 -6.95 -13.02 13.14
C CYS A 221 -7.05 -13.76 14.46
N GLU A 222 -8.03 -13.42 15.32
CA GLU A 222 -8.26 -14.09 16.61
C GLU A 222 -8.25 -15.61 16.53
N PRO A 223 -8.96 -16.25 15.56
CA PRO A 223 -9.00 -17.71 15.49
C PRO A 223 -7.68 -18.36 15.10
N TRP A 224 -6.67 -17.58 14.69
CA TRP A 224 -5.40 -18.06 14.16
C TRP A 224 -4.20 -17.73 15.05
N GLN A 225 -4.34 -16.81 16.02
CA GLN A 225 -3.23 -16.45 16.90
C GLN A 225 -2.70 -17.67 17.66
N GLY A 226 -1.38 -17.82 17.71
CA GLY A 226 -0.71 -18.91 18.41
C GLY A 226 -0.85 -20.29 17.76
N LYS A 227 -1.64 -20.44 16.70
CA LYS A 227 -1.78 -21.71 15.98
C LYS A 227 -0.52 -22.03 15.19
N ILE A 228 -0.24 -23.32 15.10
CA ILE A 228 0.78 -23.88 14.22
C ILE A 228 0.13 -24.17 12.88
N LEU A 229 0.73 -23.65 11.82
CA LEU A 229 0.26 -23.77 10.45
C LEU A 229 1.34 -24.43 9.60
N SER A 230 0.92 -25.21 8.61
CA SER A 230 1.80 -25.72 7.56
C SER A 230 1.91 -24.70 6.42
N LEU A 231 3.13 -24.42 5.97
CA LEU A 231 3.42 -23.51 4.85
C LEU A 231 2.94 -24.11 3.52
N THR A 232 3.15 -25.41 3.31
CA THR A 232 2.89 -26.10 2.03
C THR A 232 1.71 -27.07 2.06
N GLY A 233 1.27 -27.49 3.25
CA GLY A 233 0.32 -28.58 3.46
C GLY A 233 0.95 -29.97 3.57
N ARG A 234 2.29 -30.08 3.57
CA ARG A 234 2.99 -31.37 3.67
C ARG A 234 2.96 -31.95 5.10
N SER A 235 2.92 -31.09 6.12
CA SER A 235 2.78 -31.54 7.51
C SER A 235 1.31 -31.88 7.84
N GLU A 236 1.00 -33.18 7.82
CA GLU A 236 -0.33 -33.70 8.17
C GLU A 236 -0.78 -33.29 9.58
N GLY A 237 -2.09 -33.10 9.76
CA GLY A 237 -2.68 -32.72 11.04
C GLY A 237 -2.68 -31.21 11.35
N TYR A 238 -2.04 -30.38 10.51
CA TYR A 238 -2.00 -28.93 10.67
C TYR A 238 -2.79 -28.20 9.57
N PRO A 239 -3.57 -27.16 9.89
CA PRO A 239 -4.19 -26.30 8.87
C PRO A 239 -3.12 -25.53 8.10
N THR A 240 -3.41 -25.19 6.84
CA THR A 240 -2.42 -24.54 5.98
C THR A 240 -2.45 -23.01 6.08
N ILE A 241 -1.34 -22.37 5.75
CA ILE A 241 -1.30 -20.91 5.58
C ILE A 241 -2.27 -20.43 4.50
N ALA A 242 -2.46 -21.22 3.44
CA ALA A 242 -3.43 -20.91 2.37
C ALA A 242 -4.87 -20.90 2.89
N GLU A 243 -5.26 -21.90 3.69
CA GLU A 243 -6.57 -21.95 4.35
C GLU A 243 -6.76 -20.77 5.31
N ALA A 244 -5.73 -20.43 6.07
CA ALA A 244 -5.78 -19.31 7.00
C ALA A 244 -5.96 -17.97 6.27
N LYS A 245 -5.21 -17.75 5.18
CA LYS A 245 -5.35 -16.57 4.31
C LYS A 245 -6.75 -16.51 3.69
N ALA A 246 -7.31 -17.64 3.25
CA ALA A 246 -8.68 -17.72 2.73
C ALA A 246 -9.72 -17.28 3.78
N LYS A 247 -9.47 -17.60 5.06
CA LYS A 247 -10.25 -17.11 6.21
C LYS A 247 -9.77 -15.76 6.77
N LYS A 248 -9.10 -14.95 5.96
CA LYS A 248 -8.70 -13.54 6.23
C LYS A 248 -7.54 -13.35 7.22
N LEU A 249 -6.74 -14.38 7.52
CA LEU A 249 -5.43 -14.14 8.14
C LEU A 249 -4.54 -13.32 7.19
N PHE A 250 -3.73 -12.41 7.73
CA PHE A 250 -2.92 -11.45 6.96
C PHE A 250 -3.74 -10.53 6.04
N HIS A 251 -4.91 -10.09 6.50
CA HIS A 251 -5.72 -9.08 5.82
C HIS A 251 -5.00 -7.71 5.72
N PRO A 252 -5.51 -6.74 4.95
CA PRO A 252 -4.91 -5.40 4.90
C PRO A 252 -4.75 -4.76 6.28
N ASN A 253 -3.61 -4.11 6.54
CA ASN A 253 -3.21 -3.58 7.85
C ASN A 253 -3.04 -4.62 8.99
N CYS A 254 -3.00 -5.92 8.67
CA CYS A 254 -2.72 -6.95 9.66
C CYS A 254 -1.29 -6.81 10.18
N ARG A 255 -1.12 -6.96 11.51
CA ARG A 255 0.20 -6.91 12.17
C ARG A 255 0.74 -8.29 12.51
N HIS A 256 -0.04 -9.35 12.26
CA HIS A 256 0.37 -10.71 12.52
C HIS A 256 1.51 -11.11 11.61
N ALA A 257 2.44 -11.84 12.19
CA ALA A 257 3.48 -12.54 11.47
C ALA A 257 3.45 -14.02 11.87
N PHE A 258 4.39 -14.79 11.33
CA PHE A 258 4.68 -16.13 11.81
C PHE A 258 6.19 -16.31 11.92
N GLY A 259 6.60 -17.30 12.69
CA GLY A 259 7.99 -17.74 12.79
C GLY A 259 8.07 -19.25 12.80
N LEU A 260 9.27 -19.78 12.56
CA LEU A 260 9.57 -21.21 12.63
C LEU A 260 8.99 -21.83 13.90
N TYR A 261 8.36 -23.00 13.72
CA TYR A 261 7.97 -23.89 14.80
C TYR A 261 8.66 -25.24 14.59
N VAL A 262 9.46 -25.64 15.58
CA VAL A 262 10.13 -26.94 15.62
C VAL A 262 9.47 -27.75 16.74
N PRO A 263 8.70 -28.81 16.43
CA PRO A 263 8.00 -29.61 17.43
C PRO A 263 8.90 -30.14 18.54
N GLU A 264 10.15 -30.47 18.22
CA GLU A 264 11.14 -31.04 19.13
C GLU A 264 11.65 -30.04 20.19
N LEU A 265 11.39 -28.74 19.99
CA LEU A 265 11.83 -27.65 20.87
C LEU A 265 10.68 -26.97 21.62
N ALA A 266 9.45 -27.50 21.50
CA ALA A 266 8.21 -26.85 21.95
C ALA A 266 7.71 -27.28 23.33
#